data_AF-E5VKG7-F1
#
_entry.id   AF-E5VKG7-F1
#
_cell.length_a   1.000
_cell.length_b   1.000
_cell.length_c   1.000
_cell.angle_alpha   90.00
_cell.angle_beta   90.00
_cell.angle_gamma   90.00
#
_symmetry.space_group_name_H-M   'P 1'
#
loop_
_entity.id
_entity.type
_entity.pdbx_description
1 polymer ?
#
loop_
_entity_poly.entity_id
_entity_poly.type
_entity_poly.pdbx_seq_one_letter_code
_entity_poly.pdbx_strand_id
1 'polypeptide(L)' 'MWKITVMYHGGSQSQFIDNRKGEISIQLAKSFYKKYKNTAKNITYQDYPIKDHEPMLLIDKIHEMEAKED' A
#
# COMPACT_ATOMS: atom_id res chain seq x y z
N MET A 1 -3.18 8.93 -7.68
CA MET A 1 -2.10 8.01 -8.11
C MET A 1 -1.49 7.51 -6.83
N TRP A 2 -1.35 6.21 -6.74
CA TRP A 2 -0.82 5.55 -5.57
C TRP A 2 0.15 4.46 -5.99
N LYS A 3 1.03 4.08 -5.06
CA LYS A 3 2.00 3.02 -5.23
C LYS A 3 1.99 2.10 -4.01
N ILE A 4 1.98 0.80 -4.27
CA ILE A 4 2.27 -0.24 -3.29
C ILE A 4 3.64 -0.82 -3.59
N THR A 5 4.50 -0.89 -2.58
CA THR A 5 5.80 -1.57 -2.65
C THR A 5 5.79 -2.80 -1.76
N VAL A 6 6.10 -3.96 -2.33
CA VAL A 6 6.24 -5.23 -1.62
C VAL A 6 7.72 -5.55 -1.55
N MET A 7 8.32 -5.56 -0.37
CA MET A 7 9.69 -6.01 -0.14
C MET A 7 9.68 -7.45 0.37
N TYR A 8 10.35 -8.36 -0.31
CA TYR A 8 10.42 -9.78 0.09
C TYR A 8 11.62 -10.06 1.00
N HIS A 9 11.58 -11.17 1.72
CA HIS A 9 12.68 -11.59 2.61
C HIS A 9 14.03 -11.76 1.89
N GLY A 10 14.02 -12.09 0.60
CA GLY A 10 15.21 -12.22 -0.23
C GLY A 10 15.80 -10.89 -0.74
N GLY A 11 15.28 -9.74 -0.29
CA GLY A 11 15.76 -8.41 -0.71
C GLY A 11 15.23 -7.94 -2.06
N SER A 12 14.53 -8.79 -2.82
CA SER A 12 13.79 -8.36 -4.00
C SER A 12 12.59 -7.49 -3.63
N GLN A 13 12.15 -6.66 -4.57
CA GLN A 13 10.95 -5.83 -4.40
C GLN A 13 10.05 -5.90 -5.64
N SER A 14 8.73 -5.83 -5.42
CA SER A 14 7.73 -5.59 -6.47
C SER A 14 7.02 -4.28 -6.22
N GLN A 15 6.71 -3.54 -7.28
CA GLN A 15 6.03 -2.26 -7.21
C GLN A 15 4.76 -2.30 -8.06
N PHE A 16 3.65 -1.85 -7.48
CA PHE A 16 2.35 -1.75 -8.12
C PHE A 16 1.92 -0.29 -8.11
N ILE A 17 1.75 0.31 -9.29
CA ILE A 17 1.45 1.73 -9.44
C ILE A 17 0.13 1.85 -10.19
N ASP A 18 -0.81 2.62 -9.65
CA ASP A 18 -2.01 3.04 -10.35
C ASP A 18 -1.93 4.53 -10.67
N ASN A 19 -1.88 4.83 -11.97
CA ASN A 19 -1.71 6.19 -12.49
C ASN A 19 -2.99 7.03 -12.49
N ARG A 20 -4.13 6.49 -12.06
CA ARG A 20 -5.40 7.23 -12.00
C ARG A 20 -5.38 8.21 -10.83
N LYS A 21 -6.14 9.31 -10.95
CA LYS A 21 -6.37 10.24 -9.84
C LYS A 21 -7.31 9.58 -8.83
N GLY A 22 -7.02 9.74 -7.54
CA GLY A 22 -7.73 9.10 -6.44
C GLY A 22 -6.82 8.26 -5.54
N GLU A 23 -7.35 7.95 -4.36
CA GLU A 23 -6.77 7.02 -3.39
C GLU A 23 -7.04 5.57 -3.78
N ILE A 24 -6.27 4.64 -3.23
CA ILE A 24 -6.58 3.21 -3.33
C ILE A 24 -7.93 2.91 -2.69
N SER A 25 -8.69 1.94 -3.22
CA SER A 25 -9.89 1.46 -2.54
C SER A 25 -9.54 0.49 -1.40
N ILE A 26 -10.31 0.51 -0.31
CA ILE A 26 -10.05 -0.33 0.87
C ILE A 26 -10.06 -1.83 0.51
N GLN A 27 -10.96 -2.25 -0.37
CA GLN A 27 -11.05 -3.64 -0.85
C GLN A 27 -9.77 -4.06 -1.59
N LEU A 28 -9.21 -3.17 -2.41
CA LEU A 28 -7.97 -3.43 -3.14
C LEU A 28 -6.78 -3.48 -2.19
N ALA A 29 -6.67 -2.53 -1.26
CA ALA A 29 -5.63 -2.49 -0.24
C ALA A 29 -5.62 -3.78 0.61
N LYS A 30 -6.79 -4.20 1.11
CA LYS A 30 -6.96 -5.46 1.87
C LYS A 30 -6.57 -6.68 1.04
N SER A 31 -6.95 -6.71 -0.25
CA SER A 31 -6.61 -7.81 -1.15
C SER A 31 -5.10 -7.91 -1.38
N PHE A 32 -4.42 -6.78 -1.59
CA PHE A 32 -2.96 -6.72 -1.71
C PHE A 32 -2.28 -7.19 -0.41
N TYR A 33 -2.68 -6.63 0.72
CA TYR A 33 -2.10 -7.01 2.01
C TYR A 33 -2.25 -8.51 2.27
N LYS A 34 -3.46 -9.07 2.10
CA LYS A 34 -3.71 -10.50 2.28
C LYS A 34 -2.88 -11.38 1.34
N LYS A 35 -2.68 -10.95 0.10
CA LYS A 35 -1.91 -11.69 -0.91
C LYS A 35 -0.42 -11.78 -0.57
N TYR A 36 0.16 -10.70 -0.03
CA TYR A 36 1.61 -10.60 0.15
C TYR A 36 2.07 -10.72 1.60
N LYS A 37 1.20 -10.60 2.62
CA LYS A 37 1.60 -10.55 4.05
C LYS A 37 2.45 -11.73 4.54
N ASN A 38 2.33 -12.90 3.91
CA ASN A 38 3.05 -14.10 4.33
C ASN A 38 4.40 -14.26 3.62
N THR A 39 4.61 -13.58 2.49
CA THR A 39 5.81 -13.71 1.65
C THR A 39 6.66 -12.44 1.65
N ALA A 40 6.04 -11.30 1.92
CA ALA A 40 6.69 -10.02 2.05
C ALA A 40 7.27 -9.85 3.46
N LYS A 41 8.47 -9.31 3.51
CA LYS A 41 9.05 -8.72 4.72
C LYS A 41 8.26 -7.47 5.11
N ASN A 42 8.07 -6.55 4.16
CA ASN A 42 7.30 -5.32 4.35
C ASN A 42 6.40 -5.06 3.14
N ILE A 43 5.24 -4.45 3.39
CA ILE A 43 4.34 -3.94 2.36
C ILE A 43 4.04 -2.49 2.68
N THR A 44 4.47 -1.57 1.82
CA THR A 44 4.27 -0.13 2.00
C THR A 44 3.33 0.45 0.96
N TYR A 45 2.67 1.53 1.33
CA TYR A 45 1.77 2.32 0.52
C TYR A 45 2.29 3.76 0.45
N GLN A 46 2.15 4.40 -0.70
CA GLN A 46 2.53 5.79 -0.91
C GLN A 46 1.58 6.48 -1.89
N ASP A 47 1.05 7.64 -1.49
CA ASP A 47 0.30 8.53 -2.36
C ASP A 47 1.21 9.46 -3.16
N TYR A 48 0.73 9.92 -4.31
CA TYR A 48 1.40 10.93 -5.13
C TYR A 48 0.70 12.28 -5.04
N PRO A 49 1.47 13.38 -5.07
CA PRO A 49 2.92 13.45 -5.31
C PRO A 49 3.77 13.06 -4.07
N ILE A 50 4.89 12.35 -4.32
CA ILE A 50 5.79 11.80 -3.28
C ILE A 50 6.27 12.87 -2.29
N LYS A 51 6.48 14.11 -2.77
CA LYS A 51 7.00 15.22 -1.97
C LYS A 51 6.13 15.56 -0.75
N ASP A 52 4.84 15.20 -0.81
CA ASP A 52 3.84 15.52 0.21
C ASP A 52 3.46 14.29 1.06
N HIS A 53 3.91 13.08 0.68
CA HIS A 53 3.47 11.82 1.28
C HIS A 53 4.62 10.81 1.45
N GLU A 54 5.08 10.65 2.69
CA GLU A 54 6.01 9.60 3.05
C GLU A 54 5.36 8.20 2.89
N PRO A 55 6.14 7.19 2.49
CA PRO A 55 5.63 5.83 2.42
C PRO A 55 5.30 5.31 3.83
N MET A 56 4.11 4.75 3.99
CA MET A 56 3.63 4.15 5.23
C MET A 56 3.39 2.65 5.06
N LEU A 57 3.20 1.89 6.14
CA LEU A 57 2.80 0.49 5.99
C LEU A 57 1.40 0.39 5.40
N LEU A 58 1.20 -0.57 4.49
CA LEU A 58 -0.11 -0.77 3.87
C LEU A 58 -1.18 -1.16 4.91
N ILE A 59 -0.79 -1.86 5.98
CA ILE A 59 -1.71 -2.21 7.07
C ILE A 59 -2.20 -0.97 7.84
N ASP A 60 -1.31 -0.01 8.09
CA ASP A 60 -1.68 1.23 8.76
C ASP A 60 -2.63 2.04 7.89
N LYS A 61 -2.38 2.10 6.57
CA LYS A 61 -3.30 2.76 5.63
C LYS A 61 -4.67 2.09 5.63
N ILE A 62 -4.73 0.76 5.68
CA ILE A 62 -6.01 0.04 5.77
C ILE A 62 -6.77 0.43 7.04
N HIS A 63 -6.10 0.47 8.20
CA HIS A 63 -6.73 0.90 9.46
C HIS A 63 -7.19 2.36 9.40
N GLU A 64 -6.40 3.28 8.83
CA GLU A 64 -6.81 4.68 8.64
C GLU A 64 -8.05 4.80 7.74
N MET A 65 -8.18 3.96 6.72
CA MET A 65 -9.34 3.95 5.84
C MET A 65 -10.57 3.38 6.55
N GLU A 66 -10.42 2.31 7.33
CA GLU A 66 -11.50 1.74 8.14
C GLU A 66 -12.03 2.74 9.17
N ALA A 67 -11.14 3.50 9.83
CA ALA A 67 -11.52 4.49 10.83
C ALA A 67 -12.22 5.73 10.25
N LYS A 68 -12.18 5.94 8.93
CA LYS A 68 -12.87 7.05 8.24
C LYS A 68 -14.26 6.66 7.72
N GLU A 69 -14.60 5.36 7.71
CA GLU A 69 -15.91 4.86 7.27
C GLU A 69 -16.91 4.71 8.42
N ASP A 70 -16.53 5.04 9.67
CA ASP A 70 -17.37 5.07 10.89
C ASP A 70 -17.81 6.50 11.24
#